data_AF-A0A662TFU3-F1
#
_entry.id   AF-A0A662TFU3-F1
#
_cell.length_a   1.000
_cell.length_b   1.000
_cell.length_c   1.000
_cell.angle_alpha   90.00
_cell.angle_beta   90.00
_cell.angle_gamma   90.00
#
_symmetry.space_group_name_H-M   'P 1'
#
loop_
_entity.id
_entity.type
_entity.pdbx_description
1 polymer ?
#
loop_
_entity_poly.entity_id
_entity_poly.type
_entity_poly.pdbx_seq_one_letter_code
_entity_poly.pdbx_strand_id
1 'polypeptide(L)'
;MARRPRLSWRENYLRTVEFRGPEYIPCRIVIAWPLWNTYRDRLKELALKYPMAFYNFKPEDIEYGEKPGILRTERVIKDPFGCTWIFNIRGYQGQVIKHPLEDWRSFKEFKLPDPEEGIVHEGAEKPVPWSKVFEELDKARTRGDLVVAHMPHGFFFQRLYYLRGFTNLLKDFIQKPPQIYELIEALIEYNLKLVKILLKSGRIDVIAFGDDLGAQDRMPISPETFREFIFP
;
A
#
# COMPACT_ATOMS: atom_id res chain seq x y z
N MET A 1 -29.95 7.07 -19.38
CA MET A 1 -28.53 7.39 -19.61
C MET A 1 -28.01 8.15 -18.40
N ALA A 2 -26.91 7.73 -17.80
CA ALA A 2 -26.29 8.51 -16.72
C ALA A 2 -25.78 9.84 -17.29
N ARG A 3 -26.06 10.94 -16.59
CA ARG A 3 -25.61 12.28 -16.98
C ARG A 3 -24.08 12.32 -16.98
N ARG A 4 -23.47 12.87 -18.04
CA ARG A 4 -22.03 13.10 -18.07
C ARG A 4 -21.66 14.17 -17.02
N PRO A 5 -20.70 13.90 -16.11
CA PRO A 5 -20.29 14.87 -15.11
C PRO A 5 -19.77 16.17 -15.73
N ARG A 6 -20.02 17.29 -15.05
CA ARG A 6 -19.50 18.61 -15.39
C ARG A 6 -18.14 18.85 -14.75
N LEU A 7 -17.94 18.36 -13.53
CA LEU A 7 -16.66 18.45 -12.84
C LEU A 7 -15.68 17.40 -13.37
N SER A 8 -14.39 17.75 -13.44
CA SER A 8 -13.34 16.76 -13.62
C SER A 8 -13.35 15.78 -12.44
N TRP A 9 -12.84 14.56 -12.66
CA TRP A 9 -12.76 13.58 -11.57
C TRP A 9 -11.94 14.11 -10.39
N ARG A 10 -10.83 14.79 -10.68
CA ARG A 10 -9.99 15.47 -9.68
C ARG A 10 -10.77 16.50 -8.86
N GLU A 11 -11.48 17.42 -9.51
CA GLU A 11 -12.24 18.45 -8.78
C GLU A 11 -13.40 17.84 -7.98
N ASN A 12 -14.08 16.83 -8.53
CA ASN A 12 -15.13 16.12 -7.80
C ASN A 12 -14.57 15.38 -6.56
N TYR A 13 -13.42 14.73 -6.70
CA TYR A 13 -12.72 14.08 -5.59
C TYR A 13 -12.34 15.08 -4.51
N LEU A 14 -11.69 16.19 -4.87
CA LEU A 14 -11.28 17.24 -3.92
C LEU A 14 -12.48 17.80 -3.17
N ARG A 15 -13.58 18.14 -3.87
CA ARG A 15 -14.82 18.57 -3.21
C ARG A 15 -15.42 17.53 -2.26
N THR A 16 -15.20 16.25 -2.53
CA THR A 16 -15.66 15.16 -1.65
C THR A 16 -14.86 15.16 -0.35
N VAL A 17 -13.53 15.09 -0.44
CA VAL A 17 -12.67 14.97 0.75
C VAL A 17 -12.55 16.28 1.54
N GLU A 18 -12.76 17.42 0.89
CA GLU A 18 -12.80 18.75 1.53
C GLU A 18 -14.22 19.15 1.96
N PHE A 19 -15.21 18.27 1.83
CA PHE A 19 -16.62 18.53 2.20
C PHE A 19 -17.23 19.78 1.54
N ARG A 20 -16.81 20.12 0.31
CA ARG A 20 -17.30 21.28 -0.48
C ARG A 20 -18.51 20.98 -1.36
N GLY A 21 -19.10 19.80 -1.25
CA GLY A 21 -20.25 19.37 -2.07
C GLY A 21 -19.84 18.90 -3.47
N PRO A 22 -19.64 17.58 -3.67
CA PRO A 22 -19.32 17.02 -4.99
C PRO A 22 -20.58 16.94 -5.88
N GLU A 23 -20.38 16.79 -7.19
CA GLU A 23 -21.47 16.54 -8.14
C GLU A 23 -22.01 15.11 -8.02
N TYR A 24 -21.14 14.17 -7.63
CA TYR A 24 -21.48 12.76 -7.41
C TYR A 24 -20.56 12.14 -6.36
N ILE A 25 -20.99 11.03 -5.74
CA ILE A 25 -20.16 10.26 -4.81
C ILE A 25 -19.07 9.53 -5.62
N PRO A 26 -17.77 9.81 -5.41
CA PRO A 26 -16.70 9.06 -6.06
C PRO A 26 -16.81 7.58 -5.71
N CYS A 27 -16.75 6.72 -6.71
CA CYS A 27 -16.74 5.27 -6.55
C CYS A 27 -15.61 4.70 -7.39
N ARG A 28 -14.82 3.79 -6.82
CA ARG A 28 -13.75 3.08 -7.52
C ARG A 28 -13.84 1.60 -7.20
N ILE A 29 -13.83 0.77 -8.24
CA ILE A 29 -13.74 -0.68 -8.12
C ILE A 29 -12.33 -1.09 -8.51
N VAL A 30 -11.64 -1.75 -7.59
CA VAL A 30 -10.32 -2.36 -7.84
C VAL A 30 -10.52 -3.88 -7.86
N ILE A 31 -10.07 -4.51 -8.94
CA ILE A 31 -10.18 -5.96 -9.14
C ILE A 31 -8.77 -6.53 -9.15
N ALA A 32 -8.54 -7.57 -8.34
CA ALA A 32 -7.25 -8.24 -8.29
C ALA A 32 -6.88 -8.90 -9.62
N TRP A 33 -5.60 -8.86 -9.97
CA TRP A 33 -5.09 -9.36 -11.26
C TRP A 33 -5.51 -10.81 -11.60
N PRO A 34 -5.56 -11.78 -10.67
CA PRO A 34 -6.03 -13.13 -11.00
C PRO A 34 -7.42 -13.18 -11.62
N LEU A 35 -8.32 -12.26 -11.23
CA LEU A 35 -9.66 -12.18 -11.81
C LEU A 35 -9.60 -11.58 -13.22
N TRP A 36 -8.76 -10.56 -13.44
CA TRP A 36 -8.48 -10.05 -14.79
C TRP A 36 -7.95 -11.16 -15.72
N ASN A 37 -6.99 -11.97 -15.25
CA ASN A 37 -6.48 -13.09 -16.04
C ASN A 37 -7.52 -14.19 -16.27
N THR A 38 -8.45 -14.40 -15.33
CA THR A 38 -9.50 -15.42 -15.42
C THR A 38 -10.59 -15.03 -16.39
N TYR A 39 -11.13 -13.82 -16.27
CA TYR A 39 -12.33 -13.41 -17.01
C TYR A 39 -12.03 -12.57 -18.26
N ARG A 40 -10.80 -12.05 -18.39
CA ARG A 40 -10.25 -11.38 -19.58
C ARG A 40 -11.24 -10.38 -20.21
N ASP A 41 -11.73 -10.68 -21.41
CA ASP A 41 -12.59 -9.81 -22.20
C ASP A 41 -13.90 -9.47 -21.49
N ARG A 42 -14.48 -10.40 -20.72
CA ARG A 42 -15.71 -10.13 -19.95
C ARG A 42 -15.50 -9.03 -18.90
N LEU A 43 -14.34 -8.98 -18.25
CA LEU A 43 -14.03 -7.91 -17.30
C LEU A 43 -13.64 -6.62 -18.01
N LYS A 44 -12.96 -6.69 -19.17
CA LYS A 44 -12.68 -5.52 -20.00
C LYS A 44 -13.97 -4.83 -20.43
N GLU A 45 -14.91 -5.60 -20.99
CA GLU A 45 -16.22 -5.11 -21.40
C GLU A 45 -16.99 -4.50 -20.21
N LEU A 46 -16.95 -5.15 -19.05
CA LEU A 46 -17.57 -4.63 -17.84
C LEU A 46 -16.97 -3.27 -17.43
N ALA A 47 -15.64 -3.16 -17.40
CA ALA A 47 -14.96 -1.94 -17.01
C ALA A 47 -15.21 -0.79 -17.99
N LEU A 48 -15.19 -1.08 -19.31
CA LEU A 48 -15.53 -0.11 -20.36
C LEU A 48 -16.99 0.33 -20.31
N LYS A 49 -17.91 -0.55 -19.88
CA LYS A 49 -19.32 -0.23 -19.68
C LYS A 49 -19.56 0.71 -18.49
N TYR A 50 -18.70 0.65 -17.47
CA TYR A 50 -18.84 1.43 -16.23
C TYR A 50 -17.62 2.33 -15.94
N PRO A 51 -17.28 3.29 -16.82
CA PRO A 51 -16.04 4.07 -16.73
C PRO A 51 -15.94 4.95 -15.47
N MET A 52 -17.07 5.27 -14.84
CA MET A 52 -17.07 6.00 -13.55
C MET A 52 -16.58 5.15 -12.38
N ALA A 53 -16.88 3.85 -12.38
CA ALA A 53 -16.42 2.91 -11.35
C ALA A 53 -15.00 2.40 -11.64
N PHE A 54 -14.59 2.39 -12.91
CA PHE A 54 -13.26 2.00 -13.38
C PHE A 54 -12.53 3.21 -13.97
N TYR A 55 -12.48 4.32 -13.22
CA TYR A 55 -11.87 5.57 -13.68
C TYR A 55 -10.43 5.37 -14.17
N ASN A 56 -10.09 5.97 -15.31
CA ASN A 56 -8.81 5.84 -16.01
C ASN A 56 -8.41 4.40 -16.40
N PHE A 57 -9.34 3.44 -16.41
CA PHE A 57 -9.06 2.10 -16.91
C PHE A 57 -8.73 2.11 -18.41
N LYS A 58 -7.64 1.46 -18.76
CA LYS A 58 -7.20 1.24 -20.14
C LYS A 58 -7.01 -0.26 -20.38
N PRO A 59 -7.70 -0.86 -21.36
CA PRO A 59 -7.58 -2.29 -21.65
C PRO A 59 -6.14 -2.76 -21.95
N GLU A 60 -5.31 -1.87 -22.49
CA GLU A 60 -3.90 -2.12 -22.82
C GLU A 60 -2.99 -2.24 -21.59
N ASP A 61 -3.40 -1.73 -20.43
CA ASP A 61 -2.60 -1.80 -19.20
C ASP A 61 -2.65 -3.21 -18.55
N ILE A 62 -3.50 -4.10 -19.06
CA ILE A 62 -3.67 -5.46 -18.51
C ILE A 62 -2.82 -6.46 -19.30
N GLU A 63 -1.70 -6.85 -18.73
CA GLU A 63 -0.91 -7.99 -19.19
C GLU A 63 -1.52 -9.30 -18.68
N TYR A 64 -1.85 -10.22 -19.58
CA TYR A 64 -2.38 -11.54 -19.22
C TYR A 64 -1.28 -12.58 -19.04
N GLY A 65 -1.57 -13.62 -18.26
CA GLY A 65 -0.72 -14.79 -18.19
C GLY A 65 -0.94 -15.75 -19.37
N GLU A 66 -0.14 -16.81 -19.41
CA GLU A 66 -0.10 -17.77 -20.51
C GLU A 66 -1.45 -18.47 -20.77
N LYS A 67 -2.28 -18.61 -19.73
CA LYS A 67 -3.62 -19.20 -19.81
C LYS A 67 -4.61 -18.49 -18.88
N PRO A 68 -5.92 -18.51 -19.19
CA PRO A 68 -6.93 -18.01 -18.27
C PRO A 68 -6.93 -18.81 -16.95
N GLY A 69 -7.32 -18.14 -15.88
CA GLY A 69 -7.50 -18.74 -14.55
C GLY A 69 -6.51 -18.24 -13.51
N ILE A 70 -6.54 -18.86 -12.34
CA ILE A 70 -5.61 -18.56 -11.25
C ILE A 70 -4.27 -19.24 -11.56
N LEU A 71 -3.20 -18.45 -11.68
CA LEU A 71 -1.85 -18.96 -11.87
C LEU A 71 -1.15 -19.09 -10.52
N ARG A 72 -0.78 -20.32 -10.18
CA ARG A 72 -0.02 -20.62 -8.95
C ARG A 72 1.48 -20.40 -9.19
N THR A 73 2.16 -20.03 -8.12
CA THR A 73 3.62 -19.81 -8.09
C THR A 73 4.15 -20.20 -6.72
N GLU A 74 5.46 -20.30 -6.58
CA GLU A 74 6.14 -20.55 -5.29
C GLU A 74 7.30 -19.55 -5.14
N ARG A 75 7.14 -18.36 -5.72
CA ARG A 75 8.19 -17.34 -5.70
C ARG A 75 8.47 -16.93 -4.26
N VAL A 76 9.73 -17.05 -3.87
CA VAL A 76 10.24 -16.58 -2.59
C VAL A 76 11.22 -15.45 -2.83
N ILE A 77 11.10 -14.37 -2.07
CA ILE A 77 12.02 -13.22 -2.13
C ILE A 77 12.35 -12.75 -0.72
N LYS A 78 13.45 -12.00 -0.59
CA LYS A 78 13.75 -11.23 0.62
C LYS A 78 13.68 -9.75 0.28
N ASP A 79 12.91 -8.99 1.03
CA ASP A 79 12.76 -7.55 0.81
C ASP A 79 13.91 -6.75 1.48
N PRO A 80 14.03 -5.44 1.18
CA PRO A 80 15.03 -4.57 1.80
C PRO A 80 14.94 -4.41 3.33
N PHE A 81 13.79 -4.73 3.93
CA PHE A 81 13.65 -4.78 5.40
C PHE A 81 14.13 -6.12 5.97
N GLY A 82 14.48 -7.09 5.13
CA GLY A 82 14.94 -8.40 5.52
C GLY A 82 13.83 -9.43 5.73
N CYS A 83 12.57 -9.09 5.44
CA CYS A 83 11.44 -10.01 5.50
C CYS A 83 11.50 -10.98 4.31
N THR A 84 11.31 -12.27 4.56
CA THR A 84 11.19 -13.27 3.48
C THR A 84 9.73 -13.49 3.15
N TRP A 85 9.35 -13.23 1.90
CA TRP A 85 7.99 -13.34 1.39
C TRP A 85 7.83 -14.59 0.52
N ILE A 86 6.68 -15.25 0.62
CA ILE A 86 6.23 -16.28 -0.33
C ILE A 86 5.00 -15.79 -1.10
N PHE A 87 4.97 -16.04 -2.41
CA PHE A 87 3.85 -15.72 -3.28
C PHE A 87 3.31 -17.00 -3.89
N ASN A 88 2.07 -17.34 -3.55
CA ASN A 88 1.43 -18.59 -3.99
C ASN A 88 0.53 -18.43 -5.21
N ILE A 89 0.10 -17.20 -5.50
CA ILE A 89 -0.76 -16.83 -6.64
C ILE A 89 -0.15 -15.60 -7.31
N ARG A 90 0.10 -15.66 -8.61
CA ARG A 90 0.58 -14.50 -9.38
C ARG A 90 -0.44 -13.37 -9.29
N GLY A 91 0.00 -12.17 -8.95
CA GLY A 91 -0.87 -10.98 -8.84
C GLY A 91 -1.60 -10.82 -7.51
N TYR A 92 -1.38 -11.71 -6.54
CA TYR A 92 -1.73 -11.46 -5.13
C TYR A 92 -0.50 -10.99 -4.34
N GLN A 93 -0.75 -10.27 -3.25
CA GLN A 93 0.27 -9.94 -2.28
C GLN A 93 0.78 -11.22 -1.61
N GLY A 94 2.10 -11.28 -1.38
CA GLY A 94 2.73 -12.40 -0.71
C GLY A 94 2.46 -12.41 0.79
N GLN A 95 2.95 -13.44 1.47
CA GLN A 95 2.95 -13.55 2.93
C GLN A 95 4.38 -13.62 3.45
N VAL A 96 4.66 -12.95 4.55
CA VAL A 96 5.96 -13.07 5.21
C VAL A 96 6.04 -14.41 5.93
N ILE A 97 7.06 -15.20 5.61
CA ILE A 97 7.34 -16.52 6.20
C ILE A 97 8.60 -16.54 7.07
N LYS A 98 9.45 -15.51 6.99
CA LYS A 98 10.58 -15.31 7.90
C LYS A 98 10.72 -13.84 8.27
N HIS A 99 10.91 -13.59 9.55
CA HIS A 99 10.89 -12.28 10.17
C HIS A 99 12.30 -11.91 10.66
N PRO A 100 12.87 -10.77 10.26
CA PRO A 100 14.24 -10.39 10.64
C PRO A 100 14.42 -10.16 12.15
N LEU A 101 13.32 -9.84 12.86
CA LEU A 101 13.30 -9.58 14.30
C LEU A 101 12.52 -10.66 15.07
N GLU A 102 12.52 -11.91 14.60
CA GLU A 102 11.90 -13.02 15.34
C GLU A 102 12.50 -13.20 16.75
N ASP A 103 13.77 -12.82 16.94
CA ASP A 103 14.44 -12.66 18.23
C ASP A 103 14.96 -11.22 18.37
N TRP A 104 14.66 -10.57 19.49
CA TRP A 104 15.13 -9.22 19.81
C TRP A 104 16.67 -9.11 19.84
N ARG A 105 17.40 -10.20 20.03
CA ARG A 105 18.88 -10.21 19.90
C ARG A 105 19.34 -9.74 18.52
N SER A 106 18.57 -10.00 17.47
CA SER A 106 18.87 -9.56 16.11
C SER A 106 18.67 -8.06 15.90
N PHE A 107 17.99 -7.36 16.82
CA PHE A 107 17.71 -5.93 16.68
C PHE A 107 18.97 -5.06 16.71
N LYS A 108 20.01 -5.49 17.43
CA LYS A 108 21.30 -4.76 17.51
C LYS A 108 21.98 -4.58 16.15
N GLU A 109 21.84 -5.56 15.28
CA GLU A 109 22.45 -5.57 13.94
C GLU A 109 21.44 -5.20 12.85
N PHE A 110 20.17 -4.99 13.22
CA PHE A 110 19.11 -4.68 12.28
C PHE A 110 19.28 -3.26 11.73
N LYS A 111 19.09 -3.13 10.42
CA LYS A 111 19.12 -1.85 9.72
C LYS A 111 17.86 -1.73 8.88
N LEU A 112 17.19 -0.60 9.02
CA LEU A 112 16.15 -0.20 8.09
C LEU A 112 16.77 0.07 6.71
N PRO A 113 16.00 -0.10 5.62
CA PRO A 113 16.44 0.34 4.30
C PRO A 113 16.70 1.85 4.30
N ASP A 114 17.58 2.31 3.40
CA ASP A 114 17.88 3.72 3.26
C ASP A 114 16.67 4.45 2.62
N PRO A 115 16.03 5.42 3.31
CA PRO A 115 14.93 6.18 2.74
C PRO A 115 15.32 7.04 1.54
N GLU A 116 16.62 7.34 1.32
CA GLU A 116 17.09 8.09 0.15
C GLU A 116 17.18 7.21 -1.11
N GLU A 117 17.18 5.88 -0.98
CA GLU A 117 17.18 4.98 -2.15
C GLU A 117 15.80 4.87 -2.82
N GLY A 118 14.73 5.12 -2.07
CA GLY A 118 13.36 5.11 -2.58
C GLY A 118 12.34 4.48 -1.63
N ILE A 119 11.15 4.21 -2.16
CA ILE A 119 10.03 3.63 -1.41
C ILE A 119 10.06 2.11 -1.55
N VAL A 120 10.07 1.40 -0.43
CA VAL A 120 10.02 -0.07 -0.41
C VAL A 120 8.59 -0.55 -0.23
N HIS A 121 8.00 -1.05 -1.32
CA HIS A 121 6.68 -1.70 -1.28
C HIS A 121 6.77 -3.12 -0.71
N GLU A 122 5.65 -3.59 -0.17
CA GLU A 122 5.52 -4.91 0.46
C GLU A 122 5.88 -6.02 -0.53
N GLY A 123 6.88 -6.84 -0.19
CA GLY A 123 7.30 -7.93 -1.06
C GLY A 123 7.91 -7.44 -2.39
N ALA A 124 8.59 -6.29 -2.37
CA ALA A 124 9.51 -5.90 -3.44
C ALA A 124 10.94 -6.29 -3.08
N GLU A 125 11.73 -6.74 -4.07
CA GLU A 125 13.16 -7.06 -3.86
C GLU A 125 14.03 -5.80 -3.75
N LYS A 126 13.55 -4.66 -4.25
CA LYS A 126 14.27 -3.39 -4.29
C LYS A 126 13.31 -2.21 -4.05
N PRO A 127 13.79 -1.09 -3.50
CA PRO A 127 13.03 0.15 -3.45
C PRO A 127 12.67 0.64 -4.87
N VAL A 128 11.53 1.33 -5.00
CA VAL A 128 11.21 2.15 -6.17
C VAL A 128 11.95 3.48 -6.04
N PRO A 129 12.90 3.80 -6.93
CA PRO A 129 13.70 5.01 -6.81
C PRO A 129 12.85 6.27 -6.86
N TRP A 130 13.25 7.31 -6.11
CA TRP A 130 12.55 8.59 -6.06
C TRP A 130 12.35 9.23 -7.43
N SER A 131 13.29 9.06 -8.36
CA SER A 131 13.16 9.56 -9.73
C SER A 131 11.92 9.01 -10.43
N LYS A 132 11.63 7.71 -10.28
CA LYS A 132 10.42 7.10 -10.83
C LYS A 132 9.16 7.57 -10.11
N VAL A 133 9.22 7.71 -8.79
CA VAL A 133 8.09 8.23 -8.01
C VAL A 133 7.72 9.64 -8.49
N PHE A 134 8.71 10.54 -8.61
CA PHE A 134 8.49 11.91 -9.04
C PHE A 134 8.03 11.99 -10.50
N GLU A 135 8.58 11.16 -11.39
CA GLU A 135 8.13 11.07 -12.78
C GLU A 135 6.63 10.73 -12.87
N GLU A 136 6.14 9.78 -12.06
CA GLU A 136 4.72 9.42 -12.07
C GLU A 136 3.82 10.52 -11.49
N LEU A 137 4.27 11.24 -10.45
CA LEU A 137 3.56 12.41 -9.93
C LEU A 137 3.49 13.54 -10.96
N ASP A 138 4.58 13.79 -11.69
CA ASP A 138 4.66 14.80 -12.75
C ASP A 138 3.76 14.45 -13.94
N LYS A 139 3.72 13.17 -14.32
CA LYS A 139 2.80 12.66 -15.35
C LYS A 139 1.35 12.87 -14.93
N ALA A 140 0.98 12.54 -13.69
CA ALA A 140 -0.38 12.77 -13.18
C ALA A 140 -0.74 14.26 -13.24
N ARG A 141 0.18 15.12 -12.79
CA ARG A 141 -0.01 16.58 -12.83
C ARG A 141 -0.19 17.10 -14.26
N THR A 142 0.64 16.65 -15.19
CA THR A 142 0.60 17.05 -16.61
C THR A 142 -0.73 16.67 -17.27
N ARG A 143 -1.30 15.51 -16.90
CA ARG A 143 -2.61 15.07 -17.39
C ARG A 143 -3.80 15.78 -16.71
N GLY A 144 -3.56 16.57 -15.67
CA GLY A 144 -4.62 17.16 -14.84
C GLY A 144 -5.34 16.13 -13.97
N ASP A 145 -4.75 14.95 -13.77
CA ASP A 145 -5.25 13.93 -12.85
C ASP A 145 -5.04 14.36 -11.38
N LEU A 146 -5.68 13.65 -10.46
CA LEU A 146 -5.40 13.78 -9.03
C LEU A 146 -3.95 13.34 -8.76
N VAL A 147 -3.15 14.21 -8.15
CA VAL A 147 -1.76 13.90 -7.79
C VAL A 147 -1.75 13.22 -6.43
N VAL A 148 -1.64 11.89 -6.41
CA VAL A 148 -1.64 11.09 -5.20
C VAL A 148 -0.24 10.52 -4.92
N ALA A 149 0.34 10.92 -3.80
CA ALA A 149 1.56 10.32 -3.27
C ALA A 149 1.19 9.12 -2.39
N HIS A 150 1.52 7.91 -2.85
CA HIS A 150 1.23 6.68 -2.12
C HIS A 150 2.41 6.30 -1.23
N MET A 151 2.15 6.15 0.06
CA MET A 151 3.01 5.39 0.96
C MET A 151 2.73 3.89 0.80
N PRO A 152 3.66 3.01 1.22
CA PRO A 152 3.43 1.57 1.24
C PRO A 152 2.14 1.19 2.02
N HIS A 153 1.48 0.09 1.67
CA HIS A 153 0.20 -0.31 2.32
C HIS A 153 0.41 -0.96 3.70
N GLY A 154 1.59 -1.50 3.95
CA GLY A 154 2.03 -1.96 5.25
C GLY A 154 3.03 -0.97 5.81
N PHE A 155 2.63 0.30 5.94
CA PHE A 155 3.54 1.36 6.34
C PHE A 155 3.93 1.28 7.83
N PHE A 156 3.05 0.76 8.70
CA PHE A 156 3.28 0.83 10.14
C PHE A 156 2.89 -0.42 10.95
N PHE A 157 1.61 -0.62 11.29
CA PHE A 157 1.18 -1.78 12.07
C PHE A 157 1.51 -3.09 11.33
N GLN A 158 1.24 -3.14 10.02
CA GLN A 158 1.71 -4.29 9.25
C GLN A 158 3.22 -4.42 9.23
N ARG A 159 3.95 -3.31 9.11
CA ARG A 159 5.41 -3.33 9.11
C ARG A 159 5.95 -3.95 10.40
N LEU A 160 5.36 -3.63 11.55
CA LEU A 160 5.72 -4.22 12.83
C LEU A 160 5.55 -5.75 12.80
N TYR A 161 4.40 -6.26 12.35
CA TYR A 161 4.22 -7.73 12.34
C TYR A 161 4.96 -8.42 11.19
N TYR A 162 5.31 -7.72 10.11
CA TYR A 162 6.23 -8.23 9.08
C TYR A 162 7.63 -8.39 9.65
N LEU A 163 8.11 -7.45 10.46
CA LEU A 163 9.45 -7.50 11.04
C LEU A 163 9.56 -8.48 12.20
N ARG A 164 8.53 -8.53 13.06
CA ARG A 164 8.55 -9.25 14.34
C ARG A 164 7.88 -10.63 14.29
N GLY A 165 6.95 -10.81 13.36
CA GLY A 165 5.96 -11.89 13.37
C GLY A 165 4.74 -11.52 14.21
N PHE A 166 3.54 -11.82 13.71
CA PHE A 166 2.27 -11.38 14.30
C PHE A 166 2.12 -11.81 15.77
N THR A 167 2.28 -13.10 16.06
CA THR A 167 2.15 -13.63 17.44
C THR A 167 3.17 -13.00 18.40
N ASN A 168 4.39 -12.76 17.94
CA ASN A 168 5.44 -12.17 18.74
C ASN A 168 5.14 -10.69 19.04
N LEU A 169 4.72 -9.93 18.03
CA LEU A 169 4.29 -8.55 18.20
C LEU A 169 3.15 -8.44 19.22
N LEU A 170 2.14 -9.31 19.14
CA LEU A 170 1.04 -9.33 20.11
C LEU A 170 1.51 -9.62 21.53
N LYS A 171 2.51 -10.50 21.71
CA LYS A 171 3.13 -10.73 23.03
C LYS A 171 3.89 -9.49 23.50
N ASP A 172 4.64 -8.83 22.61
CA ASP A 172 5.41 -7.64 22.95
C ASP A 172 4.50 -6.47 23.38
N PHE A 173 3.32 -6.32 22.79
CA PHE A 173 2.36 -5.31 23.24
C PHE A 173 1.88 -5.49 24.68
N ILE A 174 1.91 -6.72 25.19
CA ILE A 174 1.56 -7.03 26.58
C ILE A 174 2.79 -6.96 27.49
N GLN A 175 3.90 -7.54 27.06
CA GLN A 175 5.14 -7.63 27.86
C GLN A 175 5.94 -6.33 27.87
N LYS A 176 5.74 -5.48 26.87
CA LYS A 176 6.35 -4.15 26.72
C LYS A 176 7.88 -4.16 26.83
N PRO A 177 8.58 -5.05 26.09
CA PRO A 177 10.04 -4.99 26.08
C PRO A 177 10.50 -3.63 25.52
N PRO A 178 11.60 -3.04 26.02
CA PRO A 178 12.05 -1.71 25.55
C PRO A 178 12.26 -1.65 24.03
N GLN A 179 12.65 -2.76 23.42
CA GLN A 179 12.88 -2.87 21.97
C GLN A 179 11.63 -2.61 21.13
N ILE A 180 10.40 -2.86 21.62
CA ILE A 180 9.20 -2.55 20.82
C ILE A 180 9.03 -1.05 20.64
N TYR A 181 9.34 -0.26 21.66
CA TYR A 181 9.29 1.21 21.59
C TYR A 181 10.41 1.75 20.69
N GLU A 182 11.62 1.20 20.79
CA GLU A 182 12.73 1.56 19.91
C GLU A 182 12.43 1.25 18.44
N LEU A 183 11.81 0.10 18.15
CA LEU A 183 11.41 -0.26 16.79
C LEU A 183 10.33 0.67 16.24
N ILE A 184 9.33 1.00 17.05
CA ILE A 184 8.26 1.93 16.71
C ILE A 184 8.83 3.31 16.35
N GLU A 185 9.70 3.85 17.19
CA GLU A 185 10.36 5.13 16.95
C GLU A 185 11.19 5.11 15.66
N ALA A 186 11.95 4.04 15.44
CA ALA A 186 12.74 3.89 14.22
C ALA A 186 11.87 3.87 12.94
N LEU A 187 10.70 3.22 12.99
CA LEU A 187 9.75 3.20 11.87
C LEU A 187 9.03 4.54 11.68
N ILE A 188 8.70 5.26 12.76
CA ILE A 188 8.17 6.62 12.69
C ILE A 188 9.17 7.53 11.97
N GLU A 189 10.42 7.56 12.43
CA GLU A 189 11.47 8.38 11.83
C GLU A 189 11.74 8.01 10.36
N TYR A 190 11.71 6.72 10.03
CA TYR A 190 11.83 6.26 8.66
C TYR A 190 10.67 6.77 7.78
N ASN A 191 9.42 6.61 8.22
CA ASN A 191 8.25 7.06 7.48
C ASN A 191 8.22 8.60 7.34
N LEU A 192 8.61 9.34 8.39
CA LEU A 192 8.72 10.80 8.33
C LEU A 192 9.77 11.25 7.31
N LYS A 193 10.90 10.55 7.19
CA LYS A 193 11.90 10.82 6.15
C LYS A 193 11.35 10.59 4.74
N LEU A 194 10.64 9.47 4.51
CA LEU A 194 9.98 9.22 3.23
C LEU A 194 8.99 10.33 2.86
N VAL A 195 8.15 10.76 3.82
CA VAL A 195 7.19 11.87 3.60
C VAL A 195 7.91 13.18 3.31
N LYS A 196 8.97 13.52 4.05
CA LYS A 196 9.79 14.72 3.77
C LYS A 196 10.39 14.71 2.37
N ILE A 197 10.82 13.56 1.86
CA ILE A 197 11.34 13.43 0.49
C ILE A 197 10.20 13.56 -0.53
N LEU A 198 9.06 12.89 -0.31
CA LEU A 198 7.87 13.02 -1.16
C LEU A 198 7.43 14.47 -1.35
N LEU A 199 7.43 15.26 -0.28
CA LEU A 199 7.04 16.67 -0.31
C LEU A 199 7.97 17.55 -1.16
N LYS A 200 9.18 17.08 -1.52
CA LYS A 200 10.07 17.78 -2.46
C LYS A 200 9.55 17.76 -3.91
N SER A 201 8.59 16.89 -4.24
CA SER A 201 7.99 16.76 -5.58
C SER A 201 7.04 17.90 -5.99
N GLY A 202 6.84 18.87 -5.09
CA GLY A 202 5.96 20.02 -5.31
C GLY A 202 4.51 19.73 -4.93
N ARG A 203 3.55 20.24 -5.72
CA ARG A 203 2.12 20.10 -5.39
C ARG A 203 1.70 18.62 -5.42
N ILE A 204 1.20 18.16 -4.28
CA ILE A 204 0.51 16.89 -4.06
C ILE A 204 -0.92 17.22 -3.64
N ASP A 205 -1.91 16.53 -4.21
CA ASP A 205 -3.31 16.71 -3.83
C ASP A 205 -3.71 15.79 -2.66
N VAL A 206 -3.15 14.57 -2.61
CA VAL A 206 -3.42 13.57 -1.56
C VAL A 206 -2.14 12.82 -1.21
N ILE A 207 -1.87 12.64 0.08
CA ILE A 207 -0.92 11.62 0.56
C ILE A 207 -1.75 10.46 1.12
N ALA A 208 -1.53 9.26 0.60
CA ALA A 208 -2.30 8.07 0.96
C ALA A 208 -1.44 7.12 1.80
N PHE A 209 -1.95 6.75 2.96
CA PHE A 209 -1.40 5.71 3.84
C PHE A 209 -2.38 4.54 3.86
N GLY A 210 -1.87 3.32 3.74
CA GLY A 210 -2.66 2.10 3.95
C GLY A 210 -2.13 1.38 5.18
N ASP A 211 -3.02 0.75 5.95
CA ASP A 211 -2.67 -0.21 6.99
C ASP A 211 -3.90 -1.08 7.32
N ASP A 212 -3.69 -2.35 7.67
CA ASP A 212 -4.77 -3.30 7.93
C ASP A 212 -4.99 -3.44 9.43
N LEU A 213 -5.70 -2.45 9.99
CA LEU A 213 -5.98 -2.34 11.42
C LEU A 213 -7.20 -3.16 11.88
N GLY A 214 -7.90 -3.83 10.96
CA GLY A 214 -9.12 -4.59 11.22
C GLY A 214 -9.00 -6.04 10.80
N ALA A 215 -9.59 -6.92 11.60
CA ALA A 215 -10.01 -8.25 11.17
C ALA A 215 -11.47 -8.17 10.65
N GLN A 216 -12.07 -9.32 10.33
CA GLN A 216 -13.40 -9.41 9.74
C GLN A 216 -14.49 -8.68 10.54
N ASP A 217 -14.45 -8.75 11.87
CA ASP A 217 -15.50 -8.22 12.76
C ASP A 217 -14.96 -7.43 13.98
N ARG A 218 -13.64 -7.24 14.09
CA ARG A 218 -12.98 -6.62 15.25
C ARG A 218 -11.57 -6.13 14.93
N MET A 219 -10.95 -5.36 15.83
CA MET A 219 -9.51 -5.05 15.77
C MET A 219 -8.67 -6.25 16.25
N PRO A 220 -7.43 -6.42 15.74
CA PRO A 220 -6.52 -7.46 16.20
C PRO A 220 -5.93 -7.17 17.60
N ILE A 221 -6.05 -5.93 18.08
CA ILE A 221 -5.54 -5.46 19.38
C ILE A 221 -6.63 -4.66 20.11
N SER A 222 -6.50 -4.54 21.43
CA SER A 222 -7.48 -3.77 22.23
C SER A 222 -7.39 -2.27 21.92
N PRO A 223 -8.46 -1.49 22.17
CA PRO A 223 -8.42 -0.04 22.04
C PRO A 223 -7.31 0.63 22.86
N GLU A 224 -6.98 0.10 24.04
CA GLU A 224 -5.91 0.59 24.89
C GLU A 224 -4.54 0.36 24.25
N THR A 225 -4.29 -0.86 23.75
CA THR A 225 -3.05 -1.17 23.01
C THR A 225 -2.92 -0.33 21.74
N PHE A 226 -4.01 -0.15 21.00
CA PHE A 226 -4.02 0.69 19.80
C PHE A 226 -3.64 2.14 20.14
N ARG A 227 -4.23 2.70 21.21
CA ARG A 227 -3.92 4.06 21.68
C ARG A 227 -2.48 4.24 22.16
N GLU A 228 -1.86 3.17 22.64
CA GLU A 228 -0.48 3.21 23.14
C GLU A 228 0.55 3.08 22.00
N PHE A 229 0.34 2.15 21.07
CA PHE A 229 1.40 1.76 20.13
C PHE A 229 1.18 2.22 18.68
N ILE A 230 -0.07 2.48 18.26
CA ILE A 230 -0.41 2.68 16.85
C ILE A 230 -1.03 4.05 16.57
N PHE A 231 -1.87 4.54 17.46
CA PHE A 231 -2.54 5.84 17.32
C PHE A 231 -1.64 7.08 17.44
N PRO A 232 -0.66 7.13 18.38
CA PRO A 232 0.18 8.32 18.55
C PRO A 232 0.93 8.70 17.27
#